data_AF-A0A2V7FGQ0-F1
#
_entry.id   AF-A0A2V7FGQ0-F1
#
_cell.length_a   1.000
_cell.length_b   1.000
_cell.length_c   1.000
_cell.angle_alpha   90.00
_cell.angle_beta   90.00
_cell.angle_gamma   90.00
#
_symmetry.space_group_name_H-M   'P 1'
#
loop_
_entity.id
_entity.type
_entity.pdbx_description
1 polymer ?
#
loop_
_entity_poly.entity_id
_entity_poly.type
_entity_poly.pdbx_seq_one_letter_code
_entity_poly.pdbx_strand_id
1 'polypeptide(L)'
;MRLLAHHPLDGFGNVGEGMALQLTRDRRRVLWLAHESAPKNVTAVDVSNPKKPSVIVQTTLPHDKMRSNSLDLVGDLLVVAYQTREPGMTPAGFEIFDVADPARPKSVTVFDASGPASRGVHHLWWVDGEYVHMAAGAADFTPRNPKDDQCYRIVDVRQPSRPREVGRWWLPGTRDGDTEPPPPRHPTIDTGYRAHNTNVYPRRPDRAYVGYIDGGAVILDIADKAHPRLLGRWDYHPPFPGFCHTVVPFFERNLLVVSDESVREAAKDWPKLVWLVDARREDKLVPISTCPLPPVAKFAGRGGRFGAHNLHENRPGGFLSEDVVVGTFFNGGVRAFDVRDPFRPREIAAFVPPAPRKSPARAIQLNDVLIDERSILYTVDRIVGGLYILDFRV
;
A
#
# COMPACT_ATOMS: atom_id res chain seq x y z
N MET A 1 0.60 -8.40 -21.16
CA MET A 1 1.60 -8.71 -20.10
C MET A 1 2.41 -9.93 -20.50
N ARG A 2 3.74 -9.83 -20.51
CA ARG A 2 4.64 -10.96 -20.82
C ARG A 2 5.77 -11.04 -19.81
N LEU A 3 5.97 -12.20 -19.19
CA LEU A 3 7.03 -12.41 -18.21
C LEU A 3 8.41 -12.20 -18.86
N LEU A 4 9.22 -11.35 -18.23
CA LEU A 4 10.61 -11.06 -18.61
C LEU A 4 11.58 -11.81 -17.72
N ALA A 5 11.33 -11.81 -16.41
CA ALA A 5 12.14 -12.49 -15.41
C ALA A 5 11.32 -12.82 -14.15
N HIS A 6 11.77 -13.84 -13.43
CA HIS A 6 11.32 -14.18 -12.10
C HIS A 6 12.57 -14.36 -11.23
N HIS A 7 12.62 -13.71 -10.06
CA HIS A 7 13.73 -13.78 -9.12
C HIS A 7 13.20 -14.12 -7.72
N PRO A 8 13.61 -15.24 -7.10
CA PRO A 8 13.11 -15.67 -5.78
C PRO A 8 13.73 -14.90 -4.60
N LEU A 9 14.45 -13.81 -4.89
CA LEU A 9 15.14 -12.94 -3.92
C LEU A 9 16.04 -13.72 -2.94
N ASP A 10 16.86 -14.61 -3.48
CA ASP A 10 17.81 -15.46 -2.74
C ASP A 10 17.16 -16.28 -1.62
N GLY A 11 15.89 -16.65 -1.81
CA GLY A 11 15.11 -17.45 -0.86
C GLY A 11 14.26 -16.61 0.12
N PHE A 12 14.36 -15.29 0.07
CA PHE A 12 13.60 -14.35 0.90
C PHE A 12 12.49 -13.67 0.08
N GLY A 13 11.64 -14.47 -0.55
CA GLY A 13 10.63 -13.98 -1.49
C GLY A 13 9.35 -13.41 -0.86
N ASN A 14 9.34 -13.03 0.42
CA ASN A 14 8.16 -12.56 1.17
C ASN A 14 8.05 -11.02 1.15
N VAL A 15 7.58 -10.46 0.05
CA VAL A 15 7.57 -9.00 -0.15
C VAL A 15 6.20 -8.40 0.25
N GLY A 16 6.23 -7.26 0.92
CA GLY A 16 5.06 -6.50 1.35
C GLY A 16 4.48 -5.62 0.23
N GLU A 17 3.88 -4.51 0.63
CA GLU A 17 3.17 -3.49 -0.16
C GLU A 17 4.04 -2.23 -0.35
N GLY A 18 5.34 -2.43 -0.59
CA GLY A 18 6.32 -1.35 -0.66
C GLY A 18 7.35 -1.62 -1.74
N MET A 19 7.20 -0.93 -2.87
CA MET A 19 8.16 -0.94 -3.96
C MET A 19 8.48 0.48 -4.41
N ALA A 20 9.77 0.80 -4.56
CA ALA A 20 10.21 2.07 -5.11
C ALA A 20 11.38 1.87 -6.07
N LEU A 21 11.40 2.66 -7.17
CA LEU A 21 12.45 2.60 -8.17
C LEU A 21 13.38 3.80 -8.04
N GLN A 22 14.67 3.54 -7.87
CA GLN A 22 15.72 4.55 -7.87
C GLN A 22 16.47 4.52 -9.20
N LEU A 23 16.66 5.68 -9.82
CA LEU A 23 17.67 5.88 -10.87
C LEU A 23 18.94 6.45 -10.23
N THR A 24 19.97 5.63 -10.10
CA THR A 24 21.22 6.01 -9.43
C THR A 24 22.09 6.91 -10.31
N ARG A 25 23.07 7.58 -9.72
CA ARG A 25 24.00 8.48 -10.44
C ARG A 25 24.81 7.78 -11.53
N ASP A 26 25.12 6.50 -11.33
CA ASP A 26 25.77 5.63 -12.32
C ASP A 26 24.80 5.01 -13.34
N ARG A 27 23.55 5.51 -13.39
CA ARG A 27 22.47 5.13 -14.32
C ARG A 27 21.96 3.70 -14.17
N ARG A 28 22.23 3.04 -13.04
CA ARG A 28 21.52 1.80 -12.69
C ARG A 28 20.09 2.12 -12.26
N ARG A 29 19.19 1.17 -12.52
CA ARG A 29 17.85 1.17 -11.96
C ARG A 29 17.80 0.17 -10.84
N VAL A 30 17.55 0.65 -9.64
CA VAL A 30 17.48 -0.18 -8.43
C VAL A 30 16.05 -0.20 -7.93
N LEU A 31 15.46 -1.38 -7.88
CA LEU A 31 14.16 -1.62 -7.26
C LEU A 31 14.37 -1.95 -5.78
N TRP A 32 13.79 -1.14 -4.91
CA TRP A 32 13.75 -1.36 -3.47
C TRP A 32 12.45 -2.05 -3.10
N LEU A 33 12.55 -3.10 -2.28
CA LEU A 33 11.44 -3.97 -1.90
C LEU A 33 11.35 -4.08 -0.37
N ALA A 34 10.21 -3.73 0.23
CA ALA A 34 9.93 -3.96 1.64
C ALA A 34 9.45 -5.41 1.87
N HIS A 35 9.79 -6.01 3.00
CA HIS A 35 9.38 -7.37 3.32
C HIS A 35 8.15 -7.41 4.23
N GLU A 36 7.24 -8.35 3.93
CA GLU A 36 6.00 -8.56 4.69
C GLU A 36 6.26 -9.11 6.10
N SER A 37 7.43 -9.71 6.31
CA SER A 37 7.86 -10.18 7.63
C SER A 37 9.37 -10.35 7.70
N ALA A 38 9.87 -10.44 8.93
CA ALA A 38 11.21 -10.96 9.22
C ALA A 38 11.53 -12.27 8.46
N PRO A 39 12.82 -12.54 8.20
CA PRO A 39 13.99 -11.86 8.75
C PRO A 39 14.45 -10.62 7.97
N LYS A 40 14.06 -10.46 6.70
CA LYS A 40 14.56 -9.37 5.87
C LYS A 40 13.80 -8.08 6.14
N ASN A 41 14.51 -6.96 6.03
CA ASN A 41 13.94 -5.62 6.14
C ASN A 41 13.66 -5.07 4.73
N VAL A 42 14.71 -4.76 3.96
CA VAL A 42 14.57 -4.37 2.56
C VAL A 42 15.52 -5.16 1.66
N THR A 43 15.11 -5.39 0.43
CA THR A 43 15.95 -5.94 -0.64
C THR A 43 16.10 -4.89 -1.76
N ALA A 44 17.33 -4.62 -2.17
CA ALA A 44 17.63 -3.84 -3.37
C ALA A 44 17.96 -4.78 -4.54
N VAL A 45 17.36 -4.56 -5.70
CA VAL A 45 17.55 -5.37 -6.91
C VAL A 45 17.94 -4.47 -8.07
N ASP A 46 19.06 -4.76 -8.73
CA ASP A 46 19.37 -4.14 -10.02
C ASP A 46 18.39 -4.66 -11.07
N VAL A 47 17.60 -3.75 -11.63
CA VAL A 47 16.61 -3.99 -12.68
C VAL A 47 16.90 -3.15 -13.93
N SER A 48 18.15 -2.69 -14.09
CA SER A 48 18.61 -1.95 -15.28
C SER A 48 18.31 -2.75 -16.54
N ASN A 49 18.64 -4.05 -16.51
CA ASN A 49 18.14 -5.03 -17.45
C ASN A 49 16.98 -5.84 -16.82
N PRO A 50 15.71 -5.57 -17.17
CA PRO A 50 14.56 -6.24 -16.55
C PRO A 50 14.47 -7.74 -16.86
N LYS A 51 15.29 -8.25 -17.79
CA LYS A 51 15.40 -9.69 -18.10
C LYS A 51 16.46 -10.41 -17.26
N LYS A 52 17.31 -9.68 -16.55
CA LYS A 52 18.41 -10.22 -15.75
C LYS A 52 18.51 -9.47 -14.40
N PRO A 53 17.45 -9.50 -13.57
CA PRO A 53 17.51 -8.88 -12.27
C PRO A 53 18.56 -9.55 -11.38
N SER A 54 19.22 -8.76 -10.53
CA SER A 54 20.21 -9.27 -9.57
C SER A 54 20.10 -8.55 -8.24
N VAL A 55 20.05 -9.31 -7.14
CA VAL A 55 20.07 -8.73 -5.79
C VAL A 55 21.39 -8.00 -5.55
N ILE A 56 21.31 -6.78 -5.02
CA ILE A 56 22.46 -5.96 -4.63
C ILE A 56 22.70 -6.11 -3.12
N VAL A 57 21.66 -5.93 -2.31
CA VAL A 57 21.73 -6.03 -0.85
C VAL A 57 20.40 -6.51 -0.27
N GLN A 58 20.47 -7.21 0.86
CA GLN A 58 19.32 -7.51 1.71
C GLN A 58 19.67 -7.19 3.16
N THR A 59 18.95 -6.24 3.75
CA THR A 59 19.10 -5.90 5.18
C THR A 59 18.18 -6.76 6.04
N THR A 60 18.38 -6.76 7.35
CA THR A 60 17.68 -7.64 8.29
C THR A 60 16.88 -6.79 9.28
N LEU A 61 15.68 -7.25 9.65
CA LEU A 61 14.90 -6.62 10.71
C LEU A 61 15.51 -6.93 12.09
N PRO A 62 15.37 -6.02 13.07
CA PRO A 62 15.86 -6.23 14.43
C PRO A 62 15.33 -7.48 15.14
N HIS A 63 14.09 -7.90 14.85
CA HIS A 63 13.47 -9.09 15.46
C HIS A 63 12.35 -9.68 14.57
N ASP A 64 11.88 -10.87 14.94
CA ASP A 64 10.93 -11.69 14.18
C ASP A 64 9.47 -11.21 14.23
N LYS A 65 9.10 -10.48 15.29
CA LYS A 65 7.77 -9.87 15.47
C LYS A 65 7.59 -8.50 14.78
N MET A 66 8.37 -8.24 13.74
CA MET A 66 8.37 -6.97 13.01
C MET A 66 8.20 -7.21 11.51
N ARG A 67 7.66 -6.22 10.82
CA ARG A 67 7.68 -6.12 9.37
C ARG A 67 8.00 -4.70 8.92
N SER A 68 8.59 -4.58 7.74
CA SER A 68 8.72 -3.28 7.08
C SER A 68 7.47 -2.94 6.28
N ASN A 69 6.90 -3.94 5.58
CA ASN A 69 5.70 -3.89 4.73
C ASN A 69 5.67 -2.82 3.63
N SER A 70 6.00 -1.56 3.90
CA SER A 70 5.91 -0.43 3.00
C SER A 70 7.20 0.38 3.02
N LEU A 71 7.54 0.98 1.88
CA LEU A 71 8.66 1.91 1.73
C LEU A 71 8.35 2.92 0.61
N ASP A 72 9.07 4.04 0.62
CA ASP A 72 9.09 5.00 -0.49
C ASP A 72 10.47 5.66 -0.61
N LEU A 73 10.74 6.29 -1.75
CA LEU A 73 12.06 6.82 -2.09
C LEU A 73 11.96 8.16 -2.83
N VAL A 74 12.78 9.12 -2.40
CA VAL A 74 13.01 10.39 -3.12
C VAL A 74 14.52 10.63 -3.22
N GLY A 75 15.02 10.67 -4.46
CA GLY A 75 16.45 10.83 -4.72
C GLY A 75 17.27 9.66 -4.16
N ASP A 76 18.16 9.97 -3.21
CA ASP A 76 19.03 8.99 -2.55
C ASP A 76 18.53 8.64 -1.13
N LEU A 77 17.31 9.06 -0.75
CA LEU A 77 16.72 8.76 0.55
C LEU A 77 15.61 7.73 0.41
N LEU A 78 15.66 6.69 1.24
CA LEU A 78 14.67 5.63 1.34
C LEU A 78 14.01 5.71 2.72
N VAL A 79 12.68 5.78 2.77
CA VAL A 79 11.92 5.74 4.02
C VAL A 79 11.24 4.38 4.12
N VAL A 80 11.48 3.66 5.21
CA VAL A 80 10.99 2.30 5.44
C VAL A 80 10.06 2.32 6.64
N ALA A 81 8.79 1.91 6.45
CA ALA A 81 7.84 1.78 7.53
C ALA A 81 8.23 0.60 8.44
N TYR A 82 7.89 0.67 9.73
CA TYR A 82 8.14 -0.37 10.72
C TYR A 82 6.90 -0.61 11.57
N GLN A 83 6.32 -1.81 11.40
CA GLN A 83 5.18 -2.27 12.17
C GLN A 83 5.54 -3.49 13.02
N THR A 84 5.12 -3.47 14.28
CA THR A 84 5.24 -4.60 15.19
C THR A 84 3.96 -5.43 15.21
N ARG A 85 4.11 -6.73 15.50
CA ARG A 85 2.98 -7.66 15.61
C ARG A 85 2.08 -7.35 16.80
N GLU A 86 2.67 -6.90 17.89
CA GLU A 86 1.99 -6.60 19.16
C GLU A 86 2.18 -5.11 19.49
N PRO A 87 1.15 -4.43 20.02
CA PRO A 87 1.27 -3.07 20.53
C PRO A 87 2.34 -2.95 21.63
N GLY A 88 2.99 -1.78 21.74
CA GLY A 88 3.97 -1.50 22.79
C GLY A 88 5.38 -2.05 22.53
N MET A 89 5.57 -2.80 21.45
CA MET A 89 6.89 -3.29 21.04
C MET A 89 7.74 -2.19 20.37
N THR A 90 9.06 -2.36 20.43
CA THR A 90 10.05 -1.48 19.80
C THR A 90 11.13 -2.29 19.06
N PRO A 91 11.71 -1.77 17.96
CA PRO A 91 11.40 -0.49 17.34
C PRO A 91 10.10 -0.53 16.53
N ALA A 92 9.37 0.58 16.51
CA ALA A 92 8.14 0.77 15.73
C ALA A 92 8.09 2.23 15.26
N GLY A 93 7.75 2.50 14.00
CA GLY A 93 8.03 3.82 13.43
C GLY A 93 8.35 3.79 11.95
N PHE A 94 9.24 4.68 11.51
CA PHE A 94 9.91 4.53 10.23
C PHE A 94 11.40 4.85 10.38
N GLU A 95 12.20 4.38 9.44
CA GLU A 95 13.63 4.71 9.36
C GLU A 95 13.94 5.31 8.00
N ILE A 96 14.75 6.37 8.01
CA ILE A 96 15.27 7.00 6.80
C ILE A 96 16.68 6.47 6.57
N PHE A 97 16.95 5.98 5.37
CA PHE A 97 18.26 5.54 4.91
C PHE A 97 18.77 6.44 3.78
N ASP A 98 20.07 6.75 3.82
CA ASP A 98 20.83 7.17 2.64
C ASP A 98 21.22 5.91 1.84
N VAL A 99 20.76 5.88 0.60
CA VAL A 99 20.94 4.80 -0.38
C VAL A 99 21.62 5.29 -1.65
N ALA A 100 22.43 6.36 -1.57
CA ALA A 100 23.26 6.82 -2.69
C ALA A 100 24.22 5.71 -3.18
N ASP A 101 24.70 4.87 -2.28
CA ASP A 101 25.29 3.56 -2.58
C ASP A 101 24.29 2.45 -2.23
N PRO A 102 23.59 1.87 -3.22
CA PRO A 102 22.61 0.82 -2.98
C PRO A 102 23.18 -0.44 -2.30
N ALA A 103 24.49 -0.68 -2.38
CA ALA A 103 25.12 -1.82 -1.72
C ALA A 103 25.36 -1.58 -0.22
N ARG A 104 25.29 -0.33 0.24
CA ARG A 104 25.59 0.07 1.62
C ARG A 104 24.58 1.10 2.15
N PRO A 105 23.30 0.74 2.32
CA PRO A 105 22.31 1.61 2.97
C PRO A 105 22.82 2.09 4.33
N LYS A 106 22.69 3.39 4.60
CA LYS A 106 23.11 3.99 5.88
C LYS A 106 21.91 4.59 6.58
N SER A 107 21.68 4.18 7.82
CA SER A 107 20.67 4.82 8.67
C SER A 107 20.99 6.31 8.84
N VAL A 108 20.00 7.16 8.60
CA VAL A 108 20.06 8.60 8.83
C VAL A 108 19.34 8.93 10.14
N THR A 109 18.14 8.40 10.32
CA THR A 109 17.34 8.62 11.52
C THR A 109 16.24 7.58 11.65
N VAL A 110 15.79 7.37 12.88
CA VAL A 110 14.57 6.61 13.20
C VAL A 110 13.56 7.57 13.79
N PHE A 111 12.35 7.61 13.21
CA PHE A 111 11.20 8.27 13.82
C PHE A 111 10.43 7.24 14.64
N ASP A 112 10.36 7.45 15.96
CA ASP A 112 9.64 6.54 16.86
C ASP A 112 8.13 6.79 16.83
N ALA A 113 7.37 5.75 16.50
CA ALA A 113 5.92 5.72 16.58
C ALA A 113 5.42 4.63 17.53
N SER A 114 6.27 4.09 18.40
CA SER A 114 5.89 3.14 19.44
C SER A 114 4.98 3.78 20.50
N GLY A 115 4.39 2.95 21.35
CA GLY A 115 3.42 3.39 22.34
C GLY A 115 2.58 2.23 22.88
N PRO A 116 1.93 2.37 24.05
CA PRO A 116 1.19 1.27 24.68
C PRO A 116 0.14 0.62 23.78
N ALA A 117 -0.58 1.41 23.00
CA ALA A 117 -1.57 0.95 22.03
C ALA A 117 -1.02 0.88 20.59
N SER A 118 0.19 1.36 20.34
CA SER A 118 0.72 1.51 18.98
C SER A 118 1.46 0.25 18.51
N ARG A 119 1.18 -0.13 17.26
CA ARG A 119 1.97 -1.11 16.48
C ARG A 119 2.98 -0.45 15.55
N GLY A 120 3.17 0.87 15.60
CA GLY A 120 4.02 1.62 14.66
C GLY A 120 3.34 1.93 13.33
N VAL A 121 4.14 2.02 12.27
CA VAL A 121 3.72 2.45 10.94
C VAL A 121 3.44 1.25 10.06
N HIS A 122 2.22 1.16 9.53
CA HIS A 122 1.80 0.09 8.63
C HIS A 122 2.15 0.36 7.16
N HIS A 123 1.92 1.59 6.74
CA HIS A 123 2.11 2.10 5.39
C HIS A 123 2.56 3.55 5.46
N LEU A 124 3.38 3.96 4.49
CA LEU A 124 3.74 5.35 4.31
C LEU A 124 3.74 5.75 2.83
N TRP A 125 3.58 7.04 2.59
CA TRP A 125 3.66 7.69 1.29
C TRP A 125 4.61 8.87 1.39
N TRP A 126 5.64 8.89 0.55
CA TRP A 126 6.62 9.96 0.49
C TRP A 126 7.18 10.14 -0.92
N VAL A 127 6.61 11.11 -1.64
CA VAL A 127 6.95 11.37 -3.05
C VAL A 127 7.32 12.83 -3.32
N ASP A 128 7.13 13.71 -2.34
CA ASP A 128 7.37 15.16 -2.46
C ASP A 128 8.74 15.59 -1.90
N GLY A 129 9.39 14.73 -1.12
CA GLY A 129 10.65 15.05 -0.44
C GLY A 129 10.50 15.87 0.83
N GLU A 130 9.28 16.20 1.24
CA GLU A 130 8.99 17.13 2.35
C GLU A 130 8.21 16.46 3.48
N TYR A 131 7.16 15.70 3.19
CA TYR A 131 6.24 15.16 4.20
C TYR A 131 6.00 13.66 4.02
N VAL A 132 6.30 12.89 5.07
CA VAL A 132 5.89 11.49 5.14
C VAL A 132 4.44 11.45 5.62
N HIS A 133 3.56 10.90 4.80
CA HIS A 133 2.16 10.67 5.10
C HIS A 133 1.96 9.20 5.43
N MET A 134 1.44 8.87 6.62
CA MET A 134 1.53 7.50 7.12
C MET A 134 0.30 7.03 7.90
N ALA A 135 0.05 5.72 7.82
CA ALA A 135 -0.90 5.02 8.67
C ALA A 135 -0.17 4.46 9.90
N ALA A 136 -0.40 5.06 11.07
CA ALA A 136 0.40 4.74 12.24
C ALA A 136 -0.32 4.97 13.58
N GLY A 137 0.06 4.18 14.58
CA GLY A 137 -0.25 4.47 15.98
C GLY A 137 0.70 5.54 16.53
N ALA A 138 0.51 5.95 17.79
CA ALA A 138 1.38 6.91 18.48
C ALA A 138 1.40 6.65 19.99
N ALA A 139 2.43 7.15 20.68
CA ALA A 139 2.58 7.03 22.13
C ALA A 139 1.42 7.65 22.92
N ASP A 140 0.85 8.73 22.40
CA ASP A 140 -0.22 9.52 23.03
C ASP A 140 -1.61 9.29 22.38
N PHE A 141 -1.75 8.23 21.59
CA PHE A 141 -3.00 7.85 20.95
C PHE A 141 -3.60 6.61 21.63
N THR A 142 -4.65 6.82 22.42
CA THR A 142 -5.44 5.75 23.04
C THR A 142 -6.73 5.57 22.27
N PRO A 143 -6.95 4.44 21.58
CA PRO A 143 -8.22 4.18 20.92
C PRO A 143 -9.27 3.67 21.93
N ARG A 144 -10.55 3.96 21.69
CA ARG A 144 -11.66 3.38 22.47
C ARG A 144 -11.81 1.88 22.23
N ASN A 145 -11.45 1.42 21.03
CA ASN A 145 -11.40 0.00 20.69
C ASN A 145 -9.96 -0.38 20.28
N PRO A 146 -9.37 -1.46 20.82
CA PRO A 146 -8.01 -1.88 20.46
C PRO A 146 -7.74 -2.10 18.97
N LYS A 147 -8.79 -2.28 18.15
CA LYS A 147 -8.67 -2.44 16.68
C LYS A 147 -8.56 -1.12 15.91
N ASP A 148 -8.69 0.03 16.57
CA ASP A 148 -8.70 1.35 15.93
C ASP A 148 -7.38 2.10 16.20
N ASP A 149 -6.29 1.36 16.34
CA ASP A 149 -5.01 1.80 16.91
C ASP A 149 -4.07 2.58 15.96
N GLN A 150 -4.48 2.80 14.71
CA GLN A 150 -3.67 3.49 13.70
C GLN A 150 -4.48 4.57 13.00
N CYS A 151 -3.99 5.79 13.03
CA CYS A 151 -4.61 6.97 12.41
C CYS A 151 -3.73 7.49 11.27
N TYR A 152 -4.24 8.46 10.52
CA TYR A 152 -3.45 9.18 9.52
C TYR A 152 -2.54 10.19 10.22
N ARG A 153 -1.24 10.17 9.95
CA ARG A 153 -0.24 11.08 10.55
C ARG A 153 0.61 11.71 9.44
N ILE A 154 1.05 12.94 9.67
CA ILE A 154 1.90 13.72 8.77
C ILE A 154 3.18 14.09 9.52
N VAL A 155 4.32 13.71 8.96
CA VAL A 155 5.65 13.99 9.52
C VAL A 155 6.45 14.84 8.55
N ASP A 156 6.88 16.01 8.99
CA ASP A 156 7.81 16.88 8.26
C ASP A 156 9.22 16.27 8.31
N VAL A 157 9.77 15.99 7.13
CA VAL A 157 11.08 15.38 6.93
C VAL A 157 12.01 16.25 6.08
N ARG A 158 11.70 17.54 5.90
CA ARG A 158 12.58 18.49 5.18
C ARG A 158 13.97 18.61 5.81
N GLN A 159 14.08 18.26 7.09
CA GLN A 159 15.35 17.93 7.76
C GLN A 159 15.34 16.42 8.07
N PRO A 160 15.86 15.56 7.18
CA PRO A 160 15.73 14.10 7.33
C PRO A 160 16.35 13.53 8.61
N SER A 161 17.32 14.22 9.21
CA SER A 161 17.93 13.84 10.49
C SER A 161 17.08 14.22 11.72
N ARG A 162 15.99 14.97 11.54
CA ARG A 162 15.14 15.47 12.62
C ARG A 162 13.66 15.56 12.20
N PRO A 163 13.03 14.40 11.92
CA PRO A 163 11.62 14.32 11.55
C PRO A 163 10.74 14.81 12.69
N ARG A 164 9.65 15.52 12.36
CA ARG A 164 8.70 16.03 13.35
C ARG A 164 7.27 15.82 12.88
N GLU A 165 6.44 15.19 13.71
CA GLU A 165 5.00 15.16 13.44
C GLU A 165 4.44 16.58 13.42
N VAL A 166 3.68 16.90 12.38
CA VAL A 166 3.06 18.21 12.21
C VAL A 166 1.55 18.17 12.32
N GLY A 167 0.92 17.02 12.07
CA GLY A 167 -0.52 16.85 12.26
C GLY A 167 -0.96 15.41 12.02
N ARG A 168 -2.23 15.15 12.33
CA ARG A 168 -2.85 13.82 12.25
C ARG A 168 -4.36 13.93 12.21
N TRP A 169 -5.01 12.84 11.80
CA TRP A 169 -6.46 12.70 11.76
C TRP A 169 -6.86 11.26 12.04
N TRP A 170 -7.90 11.10 12.84
CA TRP A 170 -8.58 9.82 13.08
C TRP A 170 -10.07 9.99 12.80
N LEU A 171 -10.74 8.87 12.51
CA LEU A 171 -12.18 8.87 12.35
C LEU A 171 -12.85 9.30 13.67
N PRO A 172 -13.70 10.34 13.69
CA PRO A 172 -14.33 10.80 14.92
C PRO A 172 -15.09 9.70 15.67
N GLY A 173 -14.89 9.64 16.99
CA GLY A 173 -15.51 8.67 17.88
C GLY A 173 -14.64 7.42 18.14
N THR A 174 -13.48 7.29 17.50
CA THR A 174 -12.58 6.13 17.69
C THR A 174 -11.50 6.37 18.74
N ARG A 175 -11.14 7.62 19.05
CA ARG A 175 -10.14 7.94 20.08
C ARG A 175 -10.82 8.12 21.43
N ASP A 176 -10.16 7.64 22.48
CA ASP A 176 -10.61 7.92 23.84
C ASP A 176 -10.64 9.43 24.11
N GLY A 177 -11.70 9.89 24.77
CA GLY A 177 -11.95 11.33 24.97
C GLY A 177 -12.60 12.08 23.80
N ASP A 178 -12.86 11.45 22.63
CA ASP A 178 -13.68 12.08 21.58
C ASP A 178 -15.07 12.47 22.13
N THR A 179 -15.72 13.48 21.57
CA THR A 179 -17.09 13.86 21.97
C THR A 179 -18.16 13.07 21.23
N GLU A 180 -17.81 12.60 20.04
CA GLU A 180 -18.62 11.81 19.14
C GLU A 180 -18.81 10.39 19.70
N PRO A 181 -19.97 9.75 19.49
CA PRO A 181 -20.16 8.35 19.86
C PRO A 181 -19.28 7.44 18.97
N PRO A 182 -18.90 6.24 19.44
CA PRO A 182 -18.20 5.28 18.61
C PRO A 182 -19.03 4.91 17.36
N PRO A 183 -18.42 4.87 16.17
CA PRO A 183 -19.11 4.41 14.96
C PRO A 183 -19.58 2.94 15.09
N PRO A 184 -20.71 2.56 14.48
CA PRO A 184 -21.24 1.20 14.55
C PRO A 184 -20.31 0.18 13.92
N ARG A 185 -19.83 -0.79 14.71
CA ARG A 185 -18.91 -1.83 14.25
C ARG A 185 -19.51 -2.73 13.18
N HIS A 186 -18.63 -3.28 12.34
CA HIS A 186 -19.04 -4.26 11.33
C HIS A 186 -19.54 -5.55 12.00
N PRO A 187 -20.71 -6.07 11.59
CA PRO A 187 -21.37 -7.15 12.32
C PRO A 187 -20.75 -8.53 12.10
N THR A 188 -20.04 -8.74 10.99
CA THR A 188 -19.50 -10.05 10.60
C THR A 188 -17.97 -10.09 10.65
N ILE A 189 -17.32 -9.18 9.93
CA ILE A 189 -15.86 -9.09 9.83
C ILE A 189 -15.46 -7.70 10.31
N ASP A 190 -15.09 -7.64 11.58
CA ASP A 190 -14.64 -6.40 12.21
C ASP A 190 -13.11 -6.31 12.24
N THR A 191 -12.55 -5.43 11.41
CA THR A 191 -11.11 -5.21 11.19
C THR A 191 -10.62 -3.83 11.64
N GLY A 192 -11.52 -2.97 12.11
CA GLY A 192 -11.20 -1.70 12.74
C GLY A 192 -11.16 -0.50 11.81
N TYR A 193 -11.33 0.67 12.41
CA TYR A 193 -11.29 1.97 11.76
C TYR A 193 -9.87 2.52 11.81
N ARG A 194 -9.04 2.08 10.86
CA ARG A 194 -7.64 2.49 10.78
C ARG A 194 -7.32 3.05 9.41
N ALA A 195 -6.42 4.02 9.38
CA ALA A 195 -5.75 4.36 8.12
C ALA A 195 -4.98 3.12 7.62
N HIS A 196 -5.02 2.89 6.31
CA HIS A 196 -4.30 1.81 5.65
C HIS A 196 -3.35 2.40 4.62
N ASN A 197 -3.84 2.83 3.46
CA ASN A 197 -3.07 3.49 2.42
C ASN A 197 -3.28 5.02 2.48
N THR A 198 -2.25 5.83 2.23
CA THR A 198 -2.22 7.26 2.63
C THR A 198 -1.70 8.21 1.55
N ASN A 199 -2.29 8.19 0.36
CA ASN A 199 -1.73 8.87 -0.83
C ASN A 199 -1.92 10.39 -0.80
N VAL A 200 -0.85 11.14 -1.09
CA VAL A 200 -0.84 12.61 -1.26
C VAL A 200 -0.05 12.99 -2.51
N TYR A 201 -0.75 13.40 -3.57
CA TYR A 201 -0.13 13.62 -4.87
C TYR A 201 0.42 15.05 -4.99
N PRO A 202 1.62 15.26 -5.57
CA PRO A 202 2.18 16.60 -5.78
C PRO A 202 1.27 17.54 -6.59
N ARG A 203 0.38 16.99 -7.43
CA ARG A 203 -0.61 17.77 -8.20
C ARG A 203 -1.77 18.30 -7.36
N ARG A 204 -2.05 17.67 -6.21
CA ARG A 204 -3.09 18.04 -5.24
C ARG A 204 -2.53 17.89 -3.81
N PRO A 205 -1.51 18.70 -3.45
CA PRO A 205 -0.78 18.55 -2.18
C PRO A 205 -1.61 19.01 -0.95
N ASP A 206 -2.79 19.56 -1.21
CA ASP A 206 -3.81 19.96 -0.25
C ASP A 206 -4.85 18.85 0.03
N ARG A 207 -4.68 17.66 -0.58
CA ARG A 207 -5.57 16.51 -0.39
C ARG A 207 -4.83 15.25 -0.01
N ALA A 208 -5.38 14.51 0.96
CA ALA A 208 -5.00 13.12 1.21
C ALA A 208 -6.14 12.18 0.81
N TYR A 209 -5.80 11.13 0.06
CA TYR A 209 -6.70 10.08 -0.38
C TYR A 209 -6.36 8.81 0.39
N VAL A 210 -7.21 8.47 1.37
CA VAL A 210 -6.90 7.48 2.39
C VAL A 210 -7.86 6.31 2.29
N GLY A 211 -7.31 5.11 2.11
CA GLY A 211 -8.05 3.88 2.37
C GLY A 211 -8.12 3.67 3.88
N TYR A 212 -9.32 3.65 4.45
CA TYR A 212 -9.51 3.65 5.91
C TYR A 212 -10.15 2.36 6.43
N ILE A 213 -9.74 1.19 5.93
CA ILE A 213 -10.27 -0.14 6.29
C ILE A 213 -11.81 -0.11 6.42
N ASP A 214 -12.36 -0.28 7.63
CA ASP A 214 -13.80 -0.37 7.86
C ASP A 214 -14.50 0.99 7.85
N GLY A 215 -13.73 2.08 7.76
CA GLY A 215 -14.21 3.45 7.56
C GLY A 215 -14.39 3.85 6.09
N GLY A 216 -14.03 2.99 5.14
CA GLY A 216 -14.22 3.26 3.71
C GLY A 216 -13.17 4.19 3.11
N ALA A 217 -13.51 4.79 1.96
CA ALA A 217 -12.62 5.73 1.26
C ALA A 217 -12.76 7.13 1.86
N VAL A 218 -11.65 7.74 2.26
CA VAL A 218 -11.60 9.04 2.94
C VAL A 218 -10.80 10.04 2.12
N ILE A 219 -11.34 11.25 1.95
CA ILE A 219 -10.61 12.42 1.45
C ILE A 219 -10.46 13.42 2.58
N LEU A 220 -9.22 13.80 2.88
CA LEU A 220 -8.90 14.84 3.84
C LEU A 220 -8.42 16.10 3.12
N ASP A 221 -8.87 17.26 3.58
CA ASP A 221 -8.20 18.53 3.34
C ASP A 221 -7.00 18.62 4.29
N ILE A 222 -5.81 18.78 3.71
CA ILE A 222 -4.53 18.92 4.42
C ILE A 222 -3.79 20.19 4.00
N ALA A 223 -4.49 21.21 3.49
CA ALA A 223 -3.89 22.50 3.17
C ALA A 223 -3.16 23.08 4.39
N ASP A 224 -3.82 23.02 5.55
CA ASP A 224 -3.18 23.15 6.85
C ASP A 224 -2.78 21.77 7.38
N LYS A 225 -1.48 21.46 7.28
CA LYS A 225 -0.92 20.17 7.70
C LYS A 225 -1.10 19.92 9.20
N ALA A 226 -1.28 20.96 10.02
CA ALA A 226 -1.48 20.83 11.46
C ALA A 226 -2.92 20.49 11.84
N HIS A 227 -3.87 20.80 10.96
CA HIS A 227 -5.29 20.58 11.22
C HIS A 227 -5.98 19.91 10.03
N PRO A 228 -5.63 18.64 9.70
CA PRO A 228 -6.34 17.91 8.66
C PRO A 228 -7.85 17.84 8.95
N ARG A 229 -8.68 18.01 7.93
CA ARG A 229 -10.15 18.00 8.05
C ARG A 229 -10.76 16.98 7.10
N LEU A 230 -11.80 16.29 7.56
CA LEU A 230 -12.58 15.44 6.67
C LEU A 230 -13.29 16.30 5.62
N LEU A 231 -13.03 16.02 4.34
CA LEU A 231 -13.73 16.64 3.23
C LEU A 231 -14.85 15.72 2.72
N GLY A 232 -14.55 14.44 2.54
CA GLY A 232 -15.51 13.45 2.08
C GLY A 232 -15.17 12.05 2.57
N ARG A 233 -16.20 11.25 2.81
CA ARG A 233 -16.08 9.84 3.16
C ARG A 233 -17.13 9.06 2.39
N TRP A 234 -16.70 8.00 1.73
CA TRP A 234 -17.58 7.01 1.14
C TRP A 234 -17.46 5.71 1.90
N ASP A 235 -18.47 5.43 2.72
CA ASP A 235 -18.63 4.16 3.42
C ASP A 235 -19.67 3.32 2.71
N TYR A 236 -19.26 2.16 2.22
CA TYR A 236 -20.06 1.21 1.46
C TYR A 236 -20.19 -0.13 2.20
N HIS A 237 -19.80 -0.15 3.48
CA HIS A 237 -19.81 -1.33 4.31
C HIS A 237 -20.56 -1.07 5.63
N PRO A 238 -21.53 -1.91 6.05
CA PRO A 238 -22.17 -3.04 5.33
C PRO A 238 -23.03 -2.60 4.13
N PRO A 239 -23.46 -3.53 3.22
CA PRO A 239 -23.42 -5.00 3.34
C PRO A 239 -22.13 -5.65 2.84
N PHE A 240 -21.21 -4.91 2.22
CA PHE A 240 -19.94 -5.46 1.77
C PHE A 240 -19.01 -5.77 2.96
N PRO A 241 -18.05 -6.70 2.84
CA PRO A 241 -17.30 -7.27 3.98
C PRO A 241 -16.21 -6.39 4.63
N GLY A 242 -16.20 -5.09 4.36
CA GLY A 242 -15.24 -4.14 4.92
C GLY A 242 -13.87 -4.13 4.23
N PHE A 243 -12.91 -3.46 4.86
CA PHE A 243 -11.51 -3.38 4.43
C PHE A 243 -11.26 -2.62 3.11
N CYS A 244 -11.55 -1.31 3.10
CA CYS A 244 -11.07 -0.39 2.07
C CYS A 244 -9.54 -0.20 2.17
N HIS A 245 -8.83 -0.50 1.09
CA HIS A 245 -7.37 -0.60 1.05
C HIS A 245 -6.72 0.63 0.41
N THR A 246 -6.96 0.88 -0.88
CA THR A 246 -6.27 1.94 -1.66
C THR A 246 -7.26 2.88 -2.33
N VAL A 247 -6.92 4.16 -2.38
CA VAL A 247 -7.69 5.21 -3.07
C VAL A 247 -6.77 5.94 -4.03
N VAL A 248 -6.97 5.74 -5.33
CA VAL A 248 -6.19 6.37 -6.41
C VAL A 248 -7.07 7.39 -7.14
N PRO A 249 -6.75 8.70 -7.10
CA PRO A 249 -7.48 9.70 -7.86
C PRO A 249 -7.06 9.68 -9.33
N PHE A 250 -8.08 9.76 -10.19
CA PHE A 250 -7.99 10.02 -11.62
C PHE A 250 -8.46 11.47 -11.80
N PHE A 251 -7.51 12.39 -11.75
CA PHE A 251 -7.74 13.83 -11.61
C PHE A 251 -8.41 14.43 -12.83
N GLU A 252 -7.99 14.05 -14.04
CA GLU A 252 -8.58 14.60 -15.28
C GLU A 252 -10.03 14.16 -15.46
N ARG A 253 -10.34 12.99 -14.93
CA ARG A 253 -11.67 12.37 -15.08
C ARG A 253 -12.57 12.61 -13.89
N ASN A 254 -12.05 13.23 -12.82
CA ASN A 254 -12.74 13.42 -11.54
C ASN A 254 -13.30 12.09 -11.00
N LEU A 255 -12.49 11.04 -11.05
CA LEU A 255 -12.84 9.72 -10.54
C LEU A 255 -11.90 9.33 -9.38
N LEU A 256 -12.38 8.45 -8.50
CA LEU A 256 -11.52 7.65 -7.65
C LEU A 256 -11.61 6.18 -8.07
N VAL A 257 -10.45 5.53 -8.06
CA VAL A 257 -10.33 4.08 -8.11
C VAL A 257 -10.08 3.61 -6.68
N VAL A 258 -11.02 2.86 -6.12
CA VAL A 258 -10.98 2.41 -4.72
C VAL A 258 -10.88 0.89 -4.69
N SER A 259 -9.84 0.32 -4.08
CA SER A 259 -9.76 -1.13 -3.89
C SER A 259 -10.13 -1.54 -2.47
N ASP A 260 -10.78 -2.69 -2.34
CA ASP A 260 -10.80 -3.45 -1.10
C ASP A 260 -9.50 -4.26 -0.95
N GLU A 261 -9.28 -4.88 0.21
CA GLU A 261 -8.33 -5.99 0.38
C GLU A 261 -9.05 -7.25 0.89
N SER A 262 -8.74 -8.40 0.26
CA SER A 262 -9.03 -9.71 0.84
C SER A 262 -8.06 -10.01 1.99
N VAL A 263 -8.61 -10.17 3.18
CA VAL A 263 -7.89 -10.50 4.42
C VAL A 263 -8.25 -11.88 4.95
N ARG A 264 -9.11 -12.62 4.25
CA ARG A 264 -9.46 -14.00 4.56
C ARG A 264 -9.07 -14.93 3.42
N GLU A 265 -8.64 -16.12 3.82
CA GLU A 265 -8.40 -17.20 2.85
C GLU A 265 -9.71 -17.78 2.33
N ALA A 266 -9.61 -18.48 1.21
CA ALA A 266 -10.70 -19.25 0.62
C ALA A 266 -11.98 -18.43 0.34
N ALA A 267 -11.80 -17.15 -0.02
CA ALA A 267 -12.89 -16.22 -0.36
C ALA A 267 -13.94 -16.03 0.76
N LYS A 268 -13.57 -16.23 2.03
CA LYS A 268 -14.49 -16.06 3.18
C LYS A 268 -14.96 -14.62 3.40
N ASP A 269 -14.27 -13.65 2.82
CA ASP A 269 -14.63 -12.24 2.82
C ASP A 269 -14.96 -11.71 1.42
N TRP A 270 -15.36 -12.59 0.52
CA TRP A 270 -15.82 -12.20 -0.82
C TRP A 270 -17.19 -11.47 -0.75
N PRO A 271 -17.45 -10.49 -1.64
CA PRO A 271 -16.56 -9.96 -2.67
C PRO A 271 -15.58 -8.90 -2.15
N LYS A 272 -14.41 -8.81 -2.79
CA LYS A 272 -13.37 -7.79 -2.57
C LYS A 272 -12.99 -7.19 -3.91
N LEU A 273 -13.38 -5.94 -4.12
CA LEU A 273 -13.60 -5.34 -5.42
C LEU A 273 -12.65 -4.17 -5.67
N VAL A 274 -12.60 -3.72 -6.93
CA VAL A 274 -12.05 -2.43 -7.31
C VAL A 274 -13.20 -1.60 -7.87
N TRP A 275 -13.50 -0.49 -7.21
CA TRP A 275 -14.61 0.41 -7.47
C TRP A 275 -14.15 1.60 -8.31
N LEU A 276 -15.04 2.05 -9.21
CA LEU A 276 -14.96 3.38 -9.80
C LEU A 276 -16.00 4.27 -9.15
N VAL A 277 -15.56 5.43 -8.68
CA VAL A 277 -16.37 6.36 -7.88
C VAL A 277 -16.28 7.75 -8.52
N ASP A 278 -17.41 8.40 -8.73
CA ASP A 278 -17.49 9.79 -9.14
C ASP A 278 -17.03 10.69 -8.00
N ALA A 279 -16.04 11.54 -8.28
CA ALA A 279 -15.44 12.49 -7.35
C ALA A 279 -15.43 13.92 -7.90
N ARG A 280 -16.34 14.26 -8.84
CA ARG A 280 -16.56 15.66 -9.26
C ARG A 280 -16.90 16.58 -8.09
N ARG A 281 -17.50 15.99 -7.05
CA ARG A 281 -17.70 16.60 -5.74
C ARG A 281 -17.02 15.74 -4.68
N GLU A 282 -15.86 16.17 -4.21
CA GLU A 282 -15.08 15.45 -3.20
C GLU A 282 -15.85 15.27 -1.86
N ASP A 283 -16.84 16.12 -1.59
CA ASP A 283 -17.73 16.02 -0.43
C ASP A 283 -18.95 15.10 -0.65
N LYS A 284 -19.15 14.61 -1.89
CA LYS A 284 -20.28 13.76 -2.28
C LYS A 284 -19.84 12.74 -3.32
N LEU A 285 -19.19 11.69 -2.83
CA LEU A 285 -18.72 10.56 -3.63
C LEU A 285 -19.88 9.64 -4.03
N VAL A 286 -19.92 9.21 -5.30
CA VAL A 286 -20.98 8.34 -5.83
C VAL A 286 -20.38 7.13 -6.53
N PRO A 287 -20.68 5.88 -6.11
CA PRO A 287 -20.20 4.71 -6.83
C PRO A 287 -20.81 4.63 -8.24
N ILE A 288 -19.98 4.28 -9.21
CA ILE A 288 -20.38 4.11 -10.61
C ILE A 288 -20.46 2.62 -10.95
N SER A 289 -19.34 1.91 -10.78
CA SER A 289 -19.20 0.51 -11.20
C SER A 289 -18.05 -0.17 -10.45
N THR A 290 -17.79 -1.43 -10.80
CA THR A 290 -16.62 -2.18 -10.36
C THR A 290 -15.86 -2.74 -11.55
N CYS A 291 -14.55 -2.90 -11.40
CA CYS A 291 -13.76 -3.70 -12.34
C CYS A 291 -14.19 -5.18 -12.23
N PRO A 292 -14.30 -5.92 -13.35
CA PRO A 292 -14.65 -7.32 -13.34
C PRO A 292 -13.74 -8.13 -12.42
N LEU A 293 -14.34 -8.83 -11.45
CA LEU A 293 -13.59 -9.72 -10.57
C LEU A 293 -13.15 -10.97 -11.34
N PRO A 294 -11.96 -11.53 -11.07
CA PRO A 294 -11.61 -12.87 -11.55
C PRO A 294 -12.69 -13.92 -11.21
N PRO A 295 -12.87 -14.98 -12.01
CA PRO A 295 -13.92 -15.98 -11.75
C PRO A 295 -13.78 -16.66 -10.37
N VAL A 296 -14.71 -16.36 -9.45
CA VAL A 296 -14.68 -16.87 -8.06
C VAL A 296 -14.61 -18.40 -8.00
N ALA A 297 -15.35 -19.10 -8.87
CA ALA A 297 -15.35 -20.56 -8.94
C ALA A 297 -13.95 -21.16 -9.21
N LYS A 298 -13.07 -20.42 -9.88
CA LYS A 298 -11.71 -20.84 -10.19
C LYS A 298 -10.72 -20.55 -9.05
N PHE A 299 -10.93 -19.48 -8.30
CA PHE A 299 -9.93 -18.92 -7.40
C PHE A 299 -10.27 -19.06 -5.91
N ALA A 300 -11.54 -19.15 -5.53
CA ALA A 300 -11.95 -19.28 -4.14
C ALA A 300 -11.35 -20.52 -3.47
N GLY A 301 -11.35 -21.68 -4.15
CA GLY A 301 -10.79 -22.92 -3.62
C GLY A 301 -9.31 -23.15 -3.92
N ARG A 302 -8.63 -22.22 -4.60
CA ARG A 302 -7.26 -22.44 -5.12
C ARG A 302 -6.18 -22.41 -4.03
N GLY A 303 -6.50 -21.81 -2.88
CA GLY A 303 -5.59 -21.63 -1.74
C GLY A 303 -5.19 -20.16 -1.53
N GLY A 304 -4.89 -19.80 -0.28
CA GLY A 304 -4.60 -18.42 0.12
C GLY A 304 -5.80 -17.47 -0.01
N ARG A 305 -5.50 -16.17 -0.06
CA ARG A 305 -6.47 -15.07 -0.25
C ARG A 305 -6.87 -14.92 -1.71
N PHE A 306 -8.09 -14.43 -1.92
CA PHE A 306 -8.68 -14.17 -3.22
C PHE A 306 -9.56 -12.93 -3.19
N GLY A 307 -9.24 -11.95 -4.04
CA GLY A 307 -9.92 -10.66 -4.09
C GLY A 307 -8.94 -9.55 -4.42
N ALA A 308 -9.44 -8.33 -4.63
CA ALA A 308 -8.58 -7.17 -4.89
C ALA A 308 -7.50 -7.00 -3.82
N HIS A 309 -6.32 -6.58 -4.27
CA HIS A 309 -5.18 -6.12 -3.47
C HIS A 309 -4.19 -5.40 -4.39
N ASN A 310 -3.07 -4.87 -3.90
CA ASN A 310 -2.76 -3.46 -4.16
C ASN A 310 -2.77 -3.00 -5.64
N LEU A 311 -3.14 -1.73 -5.83
CA LEU A 311 -3.22 -1.06 -7.12
C LEU A 311 -1.88 -0.44 -7.51
N HIS A 312 -1.67 -0.25 -8.81
CA HIS A 312 -0.65 0.69 -9.28
C HIS A 312 -1.16 2.11 -9.05
N GLU A 313 -0.48 2.86 -8.18
CA GLU A 313 -1.04 4.08 -7.56
C GLU A 313 -0.71 5.39 -8.28
N ASN A 314 -0.30 5.34 -9.55
CA ASN A 314 0.10 6.53 -10.33
C ASN A 314 1.18 7.38 -9.62
N ARG A 315 2.20 6.72 -9.03
CA ARG A 315 3.35 7.40 -8.40
C ARG A 315 4.09 8.27 -9.41
N PRO A 316 4.57 9.48 -9.02
CA PRO A 316 5.40 10.32 -9.88
C PRO A 316 6.63 9.56 -10.43
N GLY A 317 6.95 9.78 -11.70
CA GLY A 317 8.10 9.12 -12.36
C GLY A 317 7.85 7.68 -12.84
N GLY A 318 6.66 7.11 -12.59
CA GLY A 318 6.24 5.82 -13.16
C GLY A 318 5.32 5.95 -14.37
N PHE A 319 4.66 4.85 -14.72
CA PHE A 319 3.51 4.87 -15.63
C PHE A 319 2.35 5.63 -14.99
N LEU A 320 1.76 6.60 -15.68
CA LEU A 320 0.60 7.35 -15.21
C LEU A 320 -0.57 7.06 -16.14
N SER A 321 -1.70 6.63 -15.59
CA SER A 321 -2.89 6.37 -16.39
C SER A 321 -4.18 6.81 -15.70
N GLU A 322 -5.06 7.39 -16.50
CA GLU A 322 -6.45 7.73 -16.17
C GLU A 322 -7.44 6.78 -16.88
N ASP A 323 -6.93 5.90 -17.74
CA ASP A 323 -7.72 5.03 -18.63
C ASP A 323 -7.55 3.55 -18.30
N VAL A 324 -6.45 3.19 -17.63
CA VAL A 324 -6.12 1.81 -17.30
C VAL A 324 -5.84 1.70 -15.81
N VAL A 325 -6.60 0.84 -15.14
CA VAL A 325 -6.36 0.44 -13.75
C VAL A 325 -5.57 -0.86 -13.78
N VAL A 326 -4.48 -0.94 -13.02
CA VAL A 326 -3.74 -2.18 -12.80
C VAL A 326 -3.72 -2.48 -11.31
N GLY A 327 -3.98 -3.73 -10.94
CA GLY A 327 -4.00 -4.16 -9.55
C GLY A 327 -3.72 -5.64 -9.39
N THR A 328 -3.37 -6.05 -8.17
CA THR A 328 -3.21 -7.45 -7.81
C THR A 328 -4.52 -8.03 -7.27
N PHE A 329 -4.67 -9.34 -7.35
CA PHE A 329 -5.85 -10.04 -6.85
C PHE A 329 -5.46 -11.28 -6.03
N PHE A 330 -4.33 -11.20 -5.31
CA PHE A 330 -3.67 -12.33 -4.64
C PHE A 330 -3.50 -13.54 -5.57
N ASN A 331 -4.21 -14.65 -5.30
CA ASN A 331 -4.16 -15.84 -6.16
C ASN A 331 -4.80 -15.62 -7.54
N GLY A 332 -5.57 -14.53 -7.71
CA GLY A 332 -6.14 -14.04 -8.95
C GLY A 332 -5.13 -13.38 -9.90
N GLY A 333 -3.90 -13.18 -9.43
CA GLY A 333 -2.77 -12.61 -10.17
C GLY A 333 -2.85 -11.09 -10.34
N VAL A 334 -2.08 -10.55 -11.29
CA VAL A 334 -2.18 -9.14 -11.71
C VAL A 334 -3.24 -9.02 -12.80
N ARG A 335 -4.03 -7.95 -12.76
CA ARG A 335 -5.10 -7.63 -13.71
C ARG A 335 -4.94 -6.20 -14.19
N ALA A 336 -5.26 -5.96 -15.46
CA ALA A 336 -5.41 -4.62 -16.02
C ALA A 336 -6.81 -4.45 -16.60
N PHE A 337 -7.40 -3.29 -16.35
CA PHE A 337 -8.77 -2.95 -16.75
C PHE A 337 -8.78 -1.65 -17.53
N ASP A 338 -9.39 -1.65 -18.71
CA ASP A 338 -9.78 -0.44 -19.42
C ASP A 338 -11.01 0.15 -18.72
N VAL A 339 -10.88 1.41 -18.31
CA VAL A 339 -11.89 2.17 -17.59
C VAL A 339 -12.30 3.44 -18.33
N ARG A 340 -12.00 3.58 -19.62
CA ARG A 340 -12.41 4.75 -20.45
C ARG A 340 -13.92 4.97 -20.41
N ASP A 341 -14.70 3.88 -20.41
CA ASP A 341 -16.10 3.90 -19.97
C ASP A 341 -16.17 3.50 -18.49
N PRO A 342 -16.37 4.45 -17.57
CA PRO A 342 -16.38 4.15 -16.14
C PRO A 342 -17.66 3.40 -15.72
N PHE A 343 -18.67 3.28 -16.57
CA PHE A 343 -19.87 2.49 -16.31
C PHE A 343 -19.71 1.02 -16.71
N ARG A 344 -18.72 0.72 -17.56
CA ARG A 344 -18.49 -0.64 -18.08
C ARG A 344 -16.99 -0.98 -18.17
N PRO A 345 -16.26 -1.04 -17.04
CA PRO A 345 -14.88 -1.47 -17.03
C PRO A 345 -14.69 -2.85 -17.68
N ARG A 346 -13.57 -3.04 -18.38
CA ARG A 346 -13.26 -4.30 -19.08
C ARG A 346 -11.87 -4.79 -18.74
N GLU A 347 -11.73 -6.06 -18.37
CA GLU A 347 -10.41 -6.69 -18.25
C GLU A 347 -9.75 -6.76 -19.64
N ILE A 348 -8.55 -6.22 -19.75
CA ILE A 348 -7.76 -6.17 -20.99
C ILE A 348 -6.47 -6.99 -20.92
N ALA A 349 -5.99 -7.30 -19.71
CA ALA A 349 -4.87 -8.21 -19.52
C ALA A 349 -4.91 -8.84 -18.12
N ALA A 350 -4.35 -10.05 -18.02
CA ALA A 350 -4.11 -10.72 -16.75
C ALA A 350 -2.80 -11.50 -16.79
N PHE A 351 -2.15 -11.64 -15.64
CA PHE A 351 -1.01 -12.51 -15.44
C PHE A 351 -1.17 -13.26 -14.12
N VAL A 352 -1.22 -14.59 -14.19
CA VAL A 352 -1.33 -15.46 -13.02
C VAL A 352 -0.22 -16.52 -13.09
N PRO A 353 0.90 -16.34 -12.37
CA PRO A 353 1.97 -17.32 -12.38
C PRO A 353 1.54 -18.61 -11.63
N PRO A 354 2.27 -19.73 -11.82
CA PRO A 354 2.07 -20.92 -11.02
C PRO A 354 2.38 -20.64 -9.54
N ALA A 355 1.85 -21.50 -8.65
CA ALA A 355 2.18 -21.45 -7.24
C ALA A 355 3.69 -21.65 -7.03
N PRO A 356 4.35 -20.83 -6.19
CA PRO A 356 5.73 -21.09 -5.81
C PRO A 356 5.87 -22.49 -5.18
N ARG A 357 6.90 -23.26 -5.58
CA ARG A 357 7.04 -24.70 -5.26
C ARG A 357 6.93 -25.05 -3.76
N LYS A 358 7.31 -24.13 -2.87
CA LYS A 358 7.30 -24.31 -1.41
C LYS A 358 6.24 -23.47 -0.68
N SER A 359 5.32 -22.83 -1.43
CA SER A 359 4.31 -21.97 -0.81
C SER A 359 3.31 -22.81 0.01
N PRO A 360 3.13 -22.54 1.31
CA PRO A 360 2.11 -23.20 2.13
C PRO A 360 0.68 -22.92 1.62
N ALA A 361 0.44 -21.78 0.98
CA ALA A 361 -0.86 -21.44 0.41
C ALA A 361 -1.22 -22.28 -0.82
N ARG A 362 -0.25 -22.99 -1.43
CA ARG A 362 -0.41 -23.77 -2.68
C ARG A 362 -0.94 -22.96 -3.87
N ALA A 363 -0.87 -21.63 -3.76
CA ALA A 363 -1.22 -20.66 -4.77
C ALA A 363 -0.21 -19.52 -4.74
N ILE A 364 -0.15 -18.76 -5.83
CA ILE A 364 0.49 -17.44 -5.81
C ILE A 364 -0.32 -16.49 -4.91
N GLN A 365 0.33 -15.53 -4.27
CA GLN A 365 -0.26 -14.45 -3.50
C GLN A 365 0.41 -13.14 -3.91
N LEU A 366 0.16 -12.71 -5.15
CA LEU A 366 0.69 -11.42 -5.63
C LEU A 366 0.09 -10.29 -4.80
N ASN A 367 0.98 -9.45 -4.26
CA ASN A 367 0.70 -8.54 -3.15
C ASN A 367 0.82 -7.07 -3.54
N ASP A 368 1.67 -6.76 -4.52
CA ASP A 368 1.87 -5.38 -4.93
C ASP A 368 2.21 -5.30 -6.42
N VAL A 369 2.00 -4.12 -7.00
CA VAL A 369 2.28 -3.84 -8.41
C VAL A 369 2.79 -2.41 -8.60
N LEU A 370 3.92 -2.29 -9.28
CA LEU A 370 4.54 -1.03 -9.66
C LEU A 370 4.87 -1.08 -11.14
N ILE A 371 4.57 -0.02 -11.88
CA ILE A 371 4.90 0.08 -13.31
C ILE A 371 5.80 1.30 -13.52
N ASP A 372 6.99 1.08 -14.07
CA ASP A 372 7.93 2.15 -14.41
C ASP A 372 7.53 2.88 -15.70
N GLU A 373 8.19 4.00 -15.99
CA GLU A 373 7.93 4.83 -17.16
C GLU A 373 8.30 4.14 -18.50
N ARG A 374 9.00 3.00 -18.44
CA ARG A 374 9.31 2.16 -19.62
C ARG A 374 8.24 1.10 -19.85
N SER A 375 7.13 1.15 -19.09
CA SER A 375 6.09 0.12 -19.07
C SER A 375 6.64 -1.26 -18.69
N ILE A 376 7.60 -1.29 -17.76
CA ILE A 376 7.99 -2.52 -17.07
C ILE A 376 7.17 -2.62 -15.79
N LEU A 377 6.41 -3.70 -15.68
CA LEU A 377 5.60 -4.02 -14.50
C LEU A 377 6.38 -4.94 -13.57
N TYR A 378 6.50 -4.52 -12.32
CA TYR A 378 7.05 -5.27 -11.22
C TYR A 378 5.89 -5.72 -10.33
N THR A 379 5.85 -6.99 -9.98
CA THR A 379 4.88 -7.53 -9.01
C THR A 379 5.55 -8.59 -8.15
N VAL A 380 5.04 -8.77 -6.94
CA VAL A 380 5.73 -9.55 -5.91
C VAL A 380 4.76 -10.46 -5.17
N ASP A 381 5.24 -11.63 -4.74
CA ASP A 381 4.50 -12.54 -3.88
C ASP A 381 4.78 -12.24 -2.40
N ARG A 382 3.76 -12.30 -1.54
CA ARG A 382 3.91 -12.04 -0.09
C ARG A 382 4.41 -13.21 0.75
N ILE A 383 4.52 -14.40 0.18
CA ILE A 383 4.81 -15.62 0.95
C ILE A 383 6.23 -16.09 0.69
N VAL A 384 6.54 -16.53 -0.52
CA VAL A 384 7.88 -17.07 -0.87
C VAL A 384 8.24 -16.87 -2.35
N GLY A 385 7.34 -16.31 -3.16
CA GLY A 385 7.50 -16.24 -4.62
C GLY A 385 8.50 -15.20 -5.10
N GLY A 386 8.75 -14.12 -4.35
CA GLY A 386 9.70 -13.08 -4.74
C GLY A 386 9.19 -12.19 -5.87
N LEU A 387 10.10 -11.73 -6.73
CA LEU A 387 9.87 -10.68 -7.74
C LEU A 387 9.58 -11.27 -9.13
N TYR A 388 8.51 -10.80 -9.75
CA TYR A 388 8.13 -11.07 -11.14
C TYR A 388 8.19 -9.76 -11.94
N ILE A 389 8.88 -9.79 -13.07
CA ILE A 389 9.08 -8.62 -13.94
C ILE A 389 8.43 -8.90 -15.29
N LEU A 390 7.59 -7.98 -15.76
CA LEU A 390 6.77 -8.14 -16.95
C LEU A 390 6.93 -6.97 -17.91
N ASP A 391 6.89 -7.27 -19.19
CA ASP A 391 6.64 -6.30 -20.27
C ASP A 391 5.14 -5.99 -20.25
N PHE A 392 4.80 -4.74 -19.94
CA PHE A 392 3.42 -4.25 -19.90
C PHE A 392 3.14 -3.43 -21.17
N ARG A 393 2.16 -3.89 -21.93
CA ARG A 393 1.66 -3.24 -23.14
C ARG A 393 0.16 -3.44 -23.14
N VAL A 394 -0.58 -2.34 -23.24
CA VAL A 394 -2.05 -2.26 -23.21
C VAL A 394 -2.55 -1.42 -24.36
#